data_AF-A0A519D5I3-F1
#
_entry.id   AF-A0A519D5I3-F1
#
_cell.length_a   1.000
_cell.length_b   1.000
_cell.length_c   1.000
_cell.angle_alpha   90.00
_cell.angle_beta   90.00
_cell.angle_gamma   90.00
#
_symmetry.space_group_name_H-M   'P 1'
#
loop_
_entity.id
_entity.type
_entity.pdbx_description
1 polymer ?
#
loop_
_entity_poly.entity_id
_entity_poly.type
_entity_poly.pdbx_seq_one_letter_code
_entity_poly.pdbx_strand_id
1 'polypeptide(L)'
;MVKQNKKKTISQNDSKNSKNLRIIVIICIIISAIGVSFIYVMNFNSTTVNSTTVNSTTVNSTTVNFSSTIYENMDGYIEKLHSTHTFLINLDDPYFDMYVTYDDKIRLEQNLVGLDGVRVEFNESFFAHAVEQLKPNADDNSVVIYPIWTSAAYYEPGFYTYYRGDCDISCITDISFENAIFEYTSSGLTAQILYHVGYDFLTDDEVDKNPELLKNYDTVILLHNEYVTKKEFNAITSHPNLIFLQPNALYAEIDVNHETKTMTLIRGHDYPPENPVENGFDYEIEQKFHDYEYDAECLEWEFIEITNGVHLNCYPDVSVQKLLNILVYMKELT
;
A
#
# COMPACT_ATOMS: atom_id res chain seq x y z
N MET A 1 15.05 -36.10 57.07
CA MET A 1 13.99 -35.50 56.25
C MET A 1 14.21 -33.98 56.23
N VAL A 2 15.03 -33.49 55.29
CA VAL A 2 15.23 -32.06 55.01
C VAL A 2 15.51 -31.95 53.51
N LYS A 3 14.62 -31.28 52.78
CA LYS A 3 14.81 -30.86 51.39
C LYS A 3 15.67 -29.58 51.41
N GLN A 4 16.69 -29.50 50.57
CA GLN A 4 17.32 -28.23 50.20
C GLN A 4 17.20 -27.99 48.69
N ASN A 5 16.77 -26.78 48.39
CA ASN A 5 16.37 -26.23 47.10
C ASN A 5 17.55 -26.04 46.14
N LYS A 6 17.38 -26.44 44.88
CA LYS A 6 18.24 -26.01 43.77
C LYS A 6 17.62 -24.74 43.16
N LYS A 7 18.20 -23.58 43.49
CA LYS A 7 17.90 -22.29 42.87
C LYS A 7 18.48 -22.31 41.45
N LYS A 8 17.64 -22.22 40.42
CA LYS A 8 18.05 -22.11 39.01
C LYS A 8 18.28 -20.62 38.73
N THR A 9 19.52 -20.23 38.49
CA THR A 9 19.91 -18.88 38.09
C THR A 9 19.48 -18.68 36.63
N ILE A 10 18.57 -17.74 36.38
CA ILE A 10 18.24 -17.25 35.03
C ILE A 10 19.34 -16.26 34.65
N SER A 11 20.14 -16.59 33.63
CA SER A 11 21.15 -15.70 33.08
C SER A 11 20.51 -14.68 32.14
N GLN A 12 20.84 -13.42 32.40
CA GLN A 12 20.59 -12.24 31.58
C GLN A 12 20.95 -12.48 30.11
N ASN A 13 19.96 -12.65 29.24
CA ASN A 13 20.16 -12.54 27.78
C ASN A 13 19.08 -11.69 27.08
N ASP A 14 18.02 -11.27 27.80
CA ASP A 14 16.88 -10.55 27.20
C ASP A 14 17.15 -9.07 26.90
N SER A 15 18.25 -8.49 27.40
CA SER A 15 18.56 -7.07 27.19
C SER A 15 19.23 -6.78 25.85
N LYS A 16 19.78 -7.78 25.16
CA LYS A 16 20.53 -7.56 23.91
C LYS A 16 19.61 -7.67 22.69
N ASN A 17 18.63 -8.59 22.73
CA ASN A 17 17.61 -8.71 21.68
C ASN A 17 16.66 -7.51 21.65
N SER A 18 16.24 -6.96 22.78
CA SER A 18 15.34 -5.78 22.78
C SER A 18 16.01 -4.51 22.26
N LYS A 19 17.33 -4.38 22.42
CA LYS A 19 18.10 -3.27 21.83
C LYS A 19 18.28 -3.44 20.33
N ASN A 20 18.56 -4.66 19.86
CA ASN A 20 18.66 -4.94 18.43
C ASN A 20 17.31 -4.79 17.72
N LEU A 21 16.21 -5.25 18.34
CA LEU A 21 14.85 -5.06 17.83
C LEU A 21 14.46 -3.58 17.76
N ARG A 22 14.75 -2.79 18.80
CA ARG A 22 14.56 -1.34 18.76
C ARG A 22 15.40 -0.67 17.68
N ILE A 23 16.62 -1.14 17.41
CA ILE A 23 17.46 -0.59 16.34
C ILE A 23 16.90 -0.95 14.96
N ILE A 24 16.40 -2.18 14.76
CA ILE A 24 15.79 -2.62 13.50
C ILE A 24 14.49 -1.85 13.24
N VAL A 25 13.59 -1.74 14.23
CA VAL A 25 12.36 -0.94 14.12
C VAL A 25 12.65 0.53 13.85
N ILE A 26 13.69 1.12 14.48
CA ILE A 26 14.11 2.49 14.18
C ILE A 26 14.64 2.62 12.75
N ILE A 27 15.33 1.62 12.21
CA ILE A 27 15.80 1.60 10.82
C ILE A 27 14.61 1.47 9.86
N CYS A 28 13.61 0.62 10.14
CA CYS A 28 12.37 0.52 9.36
C CYS A 28 11.57 1.83 9.37
N ILE A 29 11.51 2.53 10.51
CA ILE A 29 10.89 3.86 10.63
C ILE A 29 11.67 4.91 9.83
N ILE A 30 13.00 4.83 9.81
CA ILE A 30 13.83 5.74 9.01
C ILE A 30 13.67 5.44 7.52
N ILE A 31 13.57 4.17 7.10
CA ILE A 31 13.36 3.81 5.70
C ILE A 31 11.92 4.14 5.25
N SER A 32 10.91 3.98 6.12
CA SER A 32 9.55 4.47 5.90
C SER A 32 9.50 5.99 5.80
N ALA A 33 10.16 6.72 6.71
CA ALA A 33 10.31 8.17 6.67
C ALA A 33 11.27 8.66 5.56
N ILE A 34 12.02 7.75 4.93
CA ILE A 34 12.81 8.00 3.71
C ILE A 34 12.02 7.57 2.46
N GLY A 35 11.04 6.67 2.54
CA GLY A 35 10.01 6.40 1.52
C GLY A 35 9.02 7.56 1.41
N VAL A 36 8.91 8.36 2.46
CA VAL A 36 8.40 9.74 2.42
C VAL A 36 9.27 10.63 1.50
N SER A 37 10.42 10.18 0.98
CA SER A 37 11.24 10.90 -0.02
C SER A 37 10.79 10.73 -1.48
N PHE A 38 9.50 10.44 -1.73
CA PHE A 38 8.85 11.16 -2.84
C PHE A 38 9.00 12.69 -2.70
N ILE A 39 9.31 13.18 -1.49
CA ILE A 39 9.34 14.60 -1.11
C ILE A 39 10.69 15.29 -1.37
N TYR A 40 11.80 14.58 -1.62
CA TYR A 40 12.98 15.27 -2.16
C TYR A 40 12.93 15.19 -3.68
N VAL A 41 12.75 16.35 -4.33
CA VAL A 41 13.14 16.60 -5.74
C VAL A 41 12.09 16.28 -6.81
N MET A 42 10.89 16.84 -6.69
CA MET A 42 10.49 17.79 -7.75
C MET A 42 11.24 19.10 -7.44
N ASN A 43 12.29 19.39 -8.21
CA ASN A 43 13.33 20.41 -7.97
C ASN A 43 12.80 21.78 -7.50
N PHE A 44 12.71 22.01 -6.18
CA PHE A 44 12.65 23.37 -5.63
C PHE A 44 14.05 23.83 -5.21
N ASN A 45 14.59 24.77 -5.99
CA ASN A 45 15.77 25.55 -5.62
C ASN A 45 15.51 26.27 -4.28
N SER A 46 16.10 25.75 -3.21
CA SER A 46 15.99 26.34 -1.87
C SER A 46 16.79 27.64 -1.79
N THR A 47 16.12 28.79 -1.83
CA THR A 47 16.65 30.01 -1.21
C THR A 47 16.24 30.04 0.26
N THR A 48 17.26 29.95 1.12
CA THR A 48 17.21 30.01 2.58
C THR A 48 16.38 31.18 3.11
N VAL A 49 15.44 30.93 4.04
CA VAL A 49 14.95 31.95 4.97
C VAL A 49 14.79 31.37 6.38
N ASN A 50 15.31 32.12 7.34
CA ASN A 50 15.40 31.81 8.77
C ASN A 50 14.05 31.62 9.46
N SER A 51 14.04 30.75 10.47
CA SER A 51 12.94 30.52 11.40
C SER A 51 12.46 31.80 12.07
N THR A 52 11.16 32.07 11.92
CA THR A 52 10.40 32.86 12.90
C THR A 52 9.14 32.10 13.28
N THR A 53 8.97 31.96 14.59
CA THR A 53 7.84 31.38 15.33
C THR A 53 6.48 31.82 14.79
N VAL A 54 5.67 30.86 14.34
CA VAL A 54 4.24 31.07 14.04
C VAL A 54 3.41 30.37 15.11
N ASN A 55 2.62 31.17 15.84
CA ASN A 55 1.68 30.71 16.85
C ASN A 55 0.53 29.92 16.22
N SER A 56 0.15 28.83 16.89
CA SER A 56 -1.07 28.06 16.60
C SER A 56 -2.29 28.99 16.60
N THR A 57 -2.86 29.19 15.42
CA THR A 57 -4.19 29.80 15.29
C THR A 57 -5.15 28.69 14.89
N THR A 58 -6.17 28.51 15.72
CA THR A 58 -7.29 27.59 15.56
C THR A 58 -7.94 27.72 14.18
N VAL A 59 -7.74 26.71 13.32
CA VAL A 59 -8.54 26.52 12.12
C VAL A 59 -9.84 25.86 12.56
N ASN A 60 -10.94 26.61 12.44
CA ASN A 60 -12.28 26.08 12.65
C ASN A 60 -12.56 25.03 11.57
N SER A 61 -12.78 23.78 11.98
CA SER A 61 -13.34 22.74 11.12
C SER A 61 -14.73 23.14 10.66
N THR A 62 -14.81 23.69 9.45
CA THR A 62 -16.07 23.74 8.72
C THR A 62 -16.44 22.31 8.35
N THR A 63 -17.44 21.76 9.04
CA THR A 63 -18.08 20.49 8.72
C THR A 63 -18.72 20.59 7.34
N VAL A 64 -17.97 20.18 6.32
CA VAL A 64 -18.54 19.86 5.01
C VAL A 64 -19.28 18.55 5.20
N ASN A 65 -20.61 18.60 5.06
CA ASN A 65 -21.46 17.42 5.04
C ASN A 65 -21.13 16.64 3.76
N PHE A 66 -20.16 15.72 3.84
CA PHE A 66 -19.95 14.73 2.80
C PHE A 66 -21.20 13.86 2.74
N SER A 67 -21.85 13.83 1.59
CA SER A 67 -22.74 12.74 1.23
C SER A 67 -21.94 11.45 1.43
N SER A 68 -22.42 10.56 2.31
CA SER A 68 -21.82 9.24 2.59
C SER A 68 -22.05 8.31 1.39
N THR A 69 -21.50 8.68 0.24
CA THR A 69 -21.51 7.83 -0.93
C THR A 69 -20.49 6.73 -0.67
N ILE A 70 -20.98 5.54 -0.35
CA ILE A 70 -20.16 4.34 -0.20
C ILE A 70 -19.69 3.94 -1.60
N TYR A 71 -18.38 3.92 -1.81
CA TYR A 71 -17.78 3.43 -3.04
C TYR A 71 -17.42 1.97 -2.83
N GLU A 72 -18.14 1.06 -3.49
CA GLU A 72 -18.04 -0.38 -3.23
C GLU A 72 -17.09 -1.13 -4.18
N ASN A 73 -16.63 -0.47 -5.24
CA ASN A 73 -15.77 -1.03 -6.27
C ASN A 73 -14.80 0.03 -6.84
N MET A 74 -13.91 -0.41 -7.72
CA MET A 74 -12.87 0.45 -8.29
C MET A 74 -13.42 1.67 -9.02
N ASP A 75 -14.46 1.52 -9.86
CA ASP A 75 -15.10 2.64 -10.57
C ASP A 75 -15.54 3.73 -9.60
N GLY A 76 -16.17 3.35 -8.50
CA GLY A 76 -16.58 4.28 -7.44
C GLY A 76 -15.39 5.01 -6.83
N TYR A 77 -14.31 4.31 -6.50
CA TYR A 77 -13.09 4.92 -5.96
C TYR A 77 -12.43 5.90 -6.96
N ILE A 78 -12.43 5.57 -8.26
CA ILE A 78 -11.95 6.46 -9.31
C ILE A 78 -12.86 7.69 -9.48
N GLU A 79 -14.19 7.52 -9.45
CA GLU A 79 -15.14 8.65 -9.46
C GLU A 79 -14.92 9.58 -8.26
N LYS A 80 -14.68 9.01 -7.08
CA LYS A 80 -14.32 9.78 -5.89
C LYS A 80 -13.04 10.59 -6.12
N LEU A 81 -11.98 9.98 -6.64
CA LEU A 81 -10.74 10.69 -6.99
C LEU A 81 -11.05 11.86 -7.94
N HIS A 82 -11.77 11.63 -9.03
CA HIS A 82 -12.13 12.68 -9.99
C HIS A 82 -12.90 13.84 -9.36
N SER A 83 -13.82 13.55 -8.45
CA SER A 83 -14.66 14.57 -7.79
C SER A 83 -13.92 15.37 -6.72
N THR A 84 -12.89 14.81 -6.10
CA THR A 84 -12.17 15.41 -4.96
C THR A 84 -10.84 16.04 -5.36
N HIS A 85 -10.12 15.42 -6.29
CA HIS A 85 -8.79 15.84 -6.76
C HIS A 85 -8.91 16.64 -8.05
N THR A 86 -9.33 17.90 -7.91
CA THR A 86 -9.66 18.78 -9.04
C THR A 86 -8.61 19.85 -9.32
N PHE A 87 -7.62 20.01 -8.44
CA PHE A 87 -6.60 21.06 -8.58
C PHE A 87 -5.32 20.51 -9.20
N LEU A 88 -5.04 20.94 -10.43
CA LEU A 88 -3.82 20.59 -11.14
C LEU A 88 -2.60 21.15 -10.39
N ILE A 89 -1.60 20.30 -10.18
CA ILE A 89 -0.26 20.69 -9.76
C ILE A 89 0.68 20.51 -10.94
N ASN A 90 1.38 21.57 -11.32
CA ASN A 90 2.36 21.47 -12.40
C ASN A 90 3.72 21.06 -11.82
N LEU A 91 4.11 19.83 -12.09
CA LEU A 91 5.39 19.26 -11.69
C LEU A 91 6.33 19.03 -12.89
N ASP A 92 5.95 19.51 -14.09
CA ASP A 92 6.65 19.27 -15.35
C ASP A 92 6.94 17.76 -15.60
N ASP A 93 6.04 16.87 -15.16
CA ASP A 93 6.15 15.43 -15.37
C ASP A 93 5.88 15.08 -16.85
N PRO A 94 6.75 14.30 -17.51
CA PRO A 94 6.63 14.03 -18.93
C PRO A 94 5.57 12.97 -19.27
N TYR A 95 4.92 12.35 -18.28
CA TYR A 95 3.93 11.27 -18.48
C TYR A 95 2.54 11.62 -17.94
N PHE A 96 2.45 12.37 -16.83
CA PHE A 96 1.18 12.58 -16.12
C PHE A 96 0.86 14.04 -15.81
N ASP A 97 -0.41 14.40 -15.96
CA ASP A 97 -1.02 15.53 -15.28
C ASP A 97 -1.50 15.07 -13.89
N MET A 98 -1.09 15.80 -12.85
CA MET A 98 -1.35 15.41 -11.46
C MET A 98 -2.31 16.37 -10.78
N TYR A 99 -3.27 15.84 -10.04
CA TYR A 99 -4.31 16.59 -9.37
C TYR A 99 -4.41 16.23 -7.90
N VAL A 100 -4.62 17.25 -7.07
CA VAL A 100 -4.75 17.14 -5.62
C VAL A 100 -6.07 17.74 -5.13
N THR A 101 -6.42 17.47 -3.87
CA THR A 101 -7.55 18.13 -3.20
C THR A 101 -7.25 19.61 -2.98
N TYR A 102 -8.29 20.40 -2.71
CA TYR A 102 -8.11 21.83 -2.38
C TYR A 102 -7.24 22.01 -1.12
N ASP A 103 -7.45 21.16 -0.12
CA ASP A 103 -6.72 21.23 1.15
C ASP A 103 -5.25 20.86 0.92
N ASP A 104 -4.96 19.83 0.13
CA ASP A 104 -3.60 19.47 -0.22
C ASP A 104 -2.91 20.52 -1.09
N LYS A 105 -3.63 21.20 -1.99
CA LYS A 105 -3.09 22.37 -2.69
C LYS A 105 -2.60 23.43 -1.70
N ILE A 106 -3.40 23.76 -0.68
CA ILE A 106 -3.02 24.75 0.34
C ILE A 106 -1.81 24.26 1.15
N ARG A 107 -1.76 22.98 1.50
CA ARG A 107 -0.65 22.38 2.25
C ARG A 107 0.65 22.46 1.45
N LEU A 108 0.61 22.09 0.17
CA LEU A 108 1.78 22.16 -0.72
C LEU A 108 2.28 23.61 -0.89
N GLU A 109 1.38 24.60 -1.02
CA GLU A 109 1.74 26.03 -1.05
C GLU A 109 2.44 26.50 0.25
N GLN A 110 2.23 25.79 1.36
CA GLN A 110 2.88 26.02 2.65
C GLN A 110 4.14 25.16 2.87
N ASN A 111 4.59 24.42 1.86
CA ASN A 111 5.65 23.40 1.95
C ASN A 111 5.34 22.29 2.97
N LEU A 112 4.06 21.92 3.10
CA LEU A 112 3.60 20.77 3.85
C LEU A 112 3.27 19.61 2.90
N VAL A 113 3.33 18.39 3.41
CA VAL A 113 3.03 17.16 2.66
C VAL A 113 1.52 17.05 2.41
N GLY A 114 1.11 16.59 1.23
CA GLY A 114 -0.28 16.19 0.97
C GLY A 114 -0.70 14.98 1.82
N LEU A 115 -2.00 14.77 2.00
CA LEU A 115 -2.56 13.71 2.85
C LEU A 115 -3.64 12.87 2.18
N ASP A 116 -4.20 13.33 1.06
CA ASP A 116 -5.37 12.71 0.44
C ASP A 116 -5.01 11.85 -0.80
N GLY A 117 -3.71 11.66 -1.05
CA GLY A 117 -3.19 11.01 -2.25
C GLY A 117 -3.13 11.95 -3.45
N VAL A 118 -2.90 11.37 -4.64
CA VAL A 118 -2.82 12.11 -5.90
C VAL A 118 -3.62 11.38 -6.96
N ARG A 119 -4.41 12.15 -7.73
CA ARG A 119 -5.04 11.65 -8.94
C ARG A 119 -4.13 11.95 -10.14
N VAL A 120 -3.91 10.96 -10.99
CA VAL A 120 -3.09 11.14 -12.21
C VAL A 120 -3.95 10.94 -13.46
N GLU A 121 -3.65 11.70 -14.51
CA GLU A 121 -4.11 11.42 -15.86
C GLU A 121 -2.89 11.36 -16.77
N PHE A 122 -2.87 10.46 -17.75
CA PHE A 122 -1.84 10.52 -18.78
C PHE A 122 -1.95 11.85 -19.52
N ASN A 123 -0.82 12.52 -19.68
CA ASN A 123 -0.79 13.74 -20.47
C ASN A 123 -1.17 13.42 -21.94
N GLU A 124 -1.80 14.40 -22.60
CA GLU A 124 -2.43 14.21 -23.92
C GLU A 124 -1.43 13.68 -24.97
N SER A 125 -0.17 14.08 -24.87
CA SER A 125 0.90 13.68 -25.80
C SER A 125 1.36 12.23 -25.62
N PHE A 126 1.25 11.66 -24.42
CA PHE A 126 1.70 10.30 -24.12
C PHE A 126 0.55 9.28 -24.11
N PHE A 127 -0.68 9.72 -23.84
CA PHE A 127 -1.81 8.82 -23.61
C PHE A 127 -2.00 7.74 -24.69
N ALA A 128 -1.98 8.12 -25.97
CA ALA A 128 -2.16 7.16 -27.06
C ALA A 128 -1.05 6.09 -27.08
N HIS A 129 0.19 6.50 -26.78
CA HIS A 129 1.33 5.59 -26.70
C HIS A 129 1.23 4.67 -25.48
N ALA A 130 0.86 5.21 -24.32
CA ALA A 130 0.65 4.44 -23.10
C ALA A 130 -0.41 3.35 -23.30
N VAL A 131 -1.57 3.69 -23.87
CA VAL A 131 -2.64 2.72 -24.13
C VAL A 131 -2.19 1.64 -25.11
N GLU A 132 -1.50 2.00 -26.19
CA GLU A 132 -0.99 1.02 -27.15
C GLU A 132 -0.04 0.01 -26.47
N GLN A 133 0.86 0.52 -25.64
CA GLN A 133 1.89 -0.29 -25.00
C GLN A 133 1.37 -1.10 -23.81
N LEU A 134 0.47 -0.55 -22.99
CA LEU A 134 0.15 -1.09 -21.67
C LEU A 134 -1.20 -1.78 -21.57
N LYS A 135 -2.14 -1.53 -22.50
CA LYS A 135 -3.48 -2.15 -22.45
C LYS A 135 -3.38 -3.69 -22.32
N PRO A 136 -4.33 -4.34 -21.62
CA PRO A 136 -4.33 -5.79 -21.46
C PRO A 136 -4.38 -6.50 -22.82
N ASN A 137 -3.82 -7.70 -22.86
CA ASN A 137 -3.87 -8.55 -24.04
C ASN A 137 -5.28 -9.10 -24.22
N ALA A 138 -5.80 -9.06 -25.45
CA ALA A 138 -7.19 -9.44 -25.73
C ALA A 138 -7.46 -10.94 -25.54
N ASP A 139 -6.41 -11.76 -25.53
CA ASP A 139 -6.49 -13.22 -25.41
C ASP A 139 -6.19 -13.71 -23.97
N ASP A 140 -5.87 -12.82 -23.03
CA ASP A 140 -5.68 -13.12 -21.60
C ASP A 140 -6.63 -12.27 -20.77
N ASN A 141 -7.61 -12.91 -20.16
CA ASN A 141 -8.54 -12.22 -19.28
C ASN A 141 -7.88 -11.99 -17.91
N SER A 142 -7.18 -10.87 -17.76
CA SER A 142 -6.50 -10.48 -16.53
C SER A 142 -7.34 -9.58 -15.63
N VAL A 143 -7.19 -9.74 -14.32
CA VAL A 143 -7.79 -8.86 -13.29
C VAL A 143 -6.74 -8.36 -12.31
N VAL A 144 -6.86 -7.09 -11.91
CA VAL A 144 -6.05 -6.49 -10.85
C VAL A 144 -6.86 -6.46 -9.55
N ILE A 145 -6.26 -6.88 -8.44
CA ILE A 145 -6.89 -6.78 -7.10
C ILE A 145 -6.37 -5.53 -6.39
N TYR A 146 -7.22 -4.52 -6.21
CA TYR A 146 -6.87 -3.28 -5.52
C TYR A 146 -6.91 -3.43 -3.99
N PRO A 147 -5.80 -3.10 -3.27
CA PRO A 147 -5.62 -3.42 -1.87
C PRO A 147 -6.26 -2.37 -0.94
N ILE A 148 -7.59 -2.35 -0.88
CA ILE A 148 -8.33 -1.37 -0.07
C ILE A 148 -8.06 -1.53 1.43
N TRP A 149 -7.75 -2.74 1.90
CA TRP A 149 -7.43 -2.97 3.30
C TRP A 149 -6.02 -2.51 3.64
N THR A 150 -5.06 -2.70 2.75
CA THR A 150 -3.74 -2.08 2.93
C THR A 150 -3.86 -0.55 2.97
N SER A 151 -4.63 0.04 2.04
CA SER A 151 -4.89 1.49 2.05
C SER A 151 -5.42 1.97 3.42
N ALA A 152 -6.40 1.26 3.99
CA ALA A 152 -6.95 1.56 5.30
C ALA A 152 -5.96 1.33 6.47
N ALA A 153 -5.10 0.32 6.38
CA ALA A 153 -4.13 -0.01 7.43
C ALA A 153 -3.03 1.05 7.55
N TYR A 154 -2.64 1.68 6.44
CA TYR A 154 -1.65 2.75 6.39
C TYR A 154 -2.22 4.13 6.69
N TYR A 155 -3.54 4.30 6.64
CA TYR A 155 -4.17 5.57 6.99
C TYR A 155 -3.94 5.93 8.47
N GLU A 156 -4.03 7.21 8.80
CA GLU A 156 -3.78 7.70 10.16
C GLU A 156 -5.06 8.25 10.81
N PRO A 157 -5.51 7.71 11.96
CA PRO A 157 -4.91 6.59 12.68
C PRO A 157 -5.20 5.22 12.05
N GLY A 158 -4.22 4.32 12.11
CA GLY A 158 -4.28 2.95 11.56
C GLY A 158 -3.18 2.06 12.14
N PHE A 159 -2.88 0.96 11.47
CA PHE A 159 -2.07 -0.12 12.05
C PHE A 159 -0.66 0.34 12.42
N TYR A 160 -0.05 1.18 11.58
CA TYR A 160 1.28 1.70 11.84
C TYR A 160 1.30 2.75 12.97
N THR A 161 0.17 3.39 13.30
CA THR A 161 0.04 4.23 14.51
C THR A 161 0.20 3.39 15.78
N TYR A 162 -0.36 2.17 15.79
CA TYR A 162 -0.18 1.21 16.89
C TYR A 162 1.29 0.78 17.01
N TYR A 163 1.92 0.38 15.91
CA TYR A 163 3.32 -0.10 15.93
C TYR A 163 4.35 0.98 16.29
N ARG A 164 4.07 2.25 16.01
CA ARG A 164 4.89 3.37 16.48
C ARG A 164 4.70 3.67 17.97
N GLY A 165 3.67 3.10 18.61
CA GLY A 165 3.36 3.31 20.02
C GLY A 165 2.55 4.58 20.31
N ASP A 166 1.97 5.18 19.27
CA ASP A 166 1.17 6.41 19.35
C ASP A 166 -0.33 6.12 19.59
N CYS A 167 -0.73 4.85 19.56
CA CYS A 167 -2.10 4.40 19.77
C CYS A 167 -2.15 3.01 20.44
N ASP A 168 -3.28 2.70 21.08
CA ASP A 168 -3.54 1.37 21.63
C ASP A 168 -4.20 0.45 20.58
N ILE A 169 -4.77 -0.66 21.06
CA ILE A 169 -5.44 -1.67 20.22
C ILE A 169 -6.53 -1.08 19.32
N SER A 170 -7.10 0.08 19.64
CA SER A 170 -8.11 0.74 18.81
C SER A 170 -7.61 1.11 17.42
N CYS A 171 -6.29 1.20 17.20
CA CYS A 171 -5.72 1.48 15.88
C CYS A 171 -5.47 0.22 15.04
N ILE A 172 -5.74 -0.97 15.57
CA ILE A 172 -5.68 -2.25 14.85
C ILE A 172 -6.99 -3.06 14.99
N THR A 173 -8.07 -2.43 15.47
CA THR A 173 -9.38 -3.06 15.67
C THR A 173 -10.47 -2.14 15.13
N ASP A 174 -11.40 -2.73 14.37
CA ASP A 174 -12.55 -2.06 13.75
C ASP A 174 -12.17 -0.81 12.90
N ILE A 175 -11.05 -0.87 12.18
CA ILE A 175 -10.58 0.20 11.29
C ILE A 175 -11.44 0.27 10.05
N SER A 176 -11.98 1.46 9.74
CA SER A 176 -12.81 1.65 8.55
C SER A 176 -11.97 1.55 7.27
N PHE A 177 -12.47 0.77 6.31
CA PHE A 177 -11.93 0.70 4.94
C PHE A 177 -12.90 1.28 3.90
N GLU A 178 -13.91 2.04 4.34
CA GLU A 178 -14.93 2.61 3.45
C GLU A 178 -14.33 3.57 2.41
N ASN A 179 -13.21 4.21 2.76
CA ASN A 179 -12.59 5.26 1.97
C ASN A 179 -11.13 4.92 1.69
N ALA A 180 -10.89 4.10 0.66
CA ALA A 180 -9.54 3.87 0.17
C ALA A 180 -8.93 5.19 -0.36
N ILE A 181 -7.66 5.40 -0.04
CA ILE A 181 -6.81 6.50 -0.49
C ILE A 181 -5.72 5.93 -1.39
N PHE A 182 -5.52 6.56 -2.53
CA PHE A 182 -4.53 6.13 -3.52
C PHE A 182 -3.15 6.67 -3.15
N GLU A 183 -2.48 5.95 -2.27
CA GLU A 183 -1.13 6.28 -1.82
C GLU A 183 -0.10 5.26 -2.30
N TYR A 184 1.17 5.64 -2.20
CA TYR A 184 2.31 4.77 -2.47
C TYR A 184 2.19 3.42 -1.74
N THR A 185 1.74 3.43 -0.49
CA THR A 185 1.59 2.26 0.40
C THR A 185 0.55 1.24 -0.05
N SER A 186 -0.33 1.60 -0.98
CA SER A 186 -1.39 0.74 -1.52
C SER A 186 -1.36 0.69 -3.05
N SER A 187 -0.18 0.97 -3.64
CA SER A 187 0.04 0.97 -5.09
C SER A 187 -0.86 1.94 -5.86
N GLY A 188 -1.18 3.10 -5.27
CA GLY A 188 -2.16 4.03 -5.81
C GLY A 188 -1.83 4.57 -7.21
N LEU A 189 -0.53 4.76 -7.53
CA LEU A 189 -0.11 5.17 -8.88
C LEU A 189 -0.28 4.03 -9.88
N THR A 190 0.24 2.83 -9.53
CA THR A 190 0.14 1.63 -10.35
C THR A 190 -1.33 1.27 -10.66
N ALA A 191 -2.21 1.35 -9.66
CA ALA A 191 -3.63 1.08 -9.81
C ALA A 191 -4.30 2.04 -10.81
N GLN A 192 -4.04 3.35 -10.71
CA GLN A 192 -4.58 4.34 -11.65
C GLN A 192 -4.07 4.11 -13.08
N ILE A 193 -2.78 3.81 -13.26
CA ILE A 193 -2.22 3.50 -14.57
C ILE A 193 -2.94 2.31 -15.22
N LEU A 194 -3.03 1.19 -14.51
CA LEU A 194 -3.64 -0.03 -15.02
C LEU A 194 -5.14 0.17 -15.31
N TYR A 195 -5.85 0.90 -14.43
CA TYR A 195 -7.25 1.23 -14.65
C TYR A 195 -7.44 2.08 -15.93
N HIS A 196 -6.62 3.12 -16.12
CA HIS A 196 -6.74 4.02 -17.27
C HIS A 196 -6.40 3.36 -18.63
N VAL A 197 -5.58 2.31 -18.64
CA VAL A 197 -5.26 1.56 -19.86
C VAL A 197 -6.20 0.37 -20.10
N GLY A 198 -7.16 0.14 -19.19
CA GLY A 198 -8.32 -0.73 -19.41
C GLY A 198 -8.20 -2.15 -18.84
N TYR A 199 -7.42 -2.38 -17.78
CA TYR A 199 -7.48 -3.63 -17.03
C TYR A 199 -8.79 -3.72 -16.23
N ASP A 200 -9.30 -4.95 -16.07
CA ASP A 200 -10.38 -5.22 -15.12
C ASP A 200 -9.86 -5.12 -13.67
N PHE A 201 -10.74 -4.69 -12.77
CA PHE A 201 -10.42 -4.55 -11.35
C PHE A 201 -11.45 -5.25 -10.47
N LEU A 202 -10.94 -5.83 -9.38
CA LEU A 202 -11.70 -6.19 -8.18
C LEU A 202 -11.02 -5.55 -6.98
N THR A 203 -11.78 -5.30 -5.92
CA THR A 203 -11.22 -4.92 -4.61
C THR A 203 -11.07 -6.14 -3.71
N ASP A 204 -10.24 -6.06 -2.67
CA ASP A 204 -10.13 -7.15 -1.67
C ASP A 204 -11.51 -7.54 -1.11
N ASP A 205 -12.39 -6.56 -0.84
CA ASP A 205 -13.75 -6.78 -0.32
C ASP A 205 -14.64 -7.57 -1.29
N GLU A 206 -14.49 -7.36 -2.61
CA GLU A 206 -15.21 -8.10 -3.63
C GLU A 206 -14.71 -9.55 -3.75
N VAL A 207 -13.38 -9.73 -3.76
CA VAL A 207 -12.74 -11.04 -3.82
C VAL A 207 -13.08 -11.85 -2.58
N ASP A 208 -13.02 -11.24 -1.39
CA ASP A 208 -13.40 -11.91 -0.17
C ASP A 208 -14.90 -12.28 -0.20
N LYS A 209 -15.81 -11.34 -0.47
CA LYS A 209 -17.25 -11.65 -0.54
C LYS A 209 -17.58 -12.77 -1.52
N ASN A 210 -16.89 -12.83 -2.66
CA ASN A 210 -17.13 -13.84 -3.68
C ASN A 210 -15.81 -14.34 -4.33
N PRO A 211 -15.10 -15.27 -3.67
CA PRO A 211 -13.77 -15.69 -4.14
C PRO A 211 -13.81 -16.47 -5.47
N GLU A 212 -14.98 -16.96 -5.84
CA GLU A 212 -15.22 -17.65 -7.11
C GLU A 212 -15.11 -16.72 -8.32
N LEU A 213 -15.15 -15.39 -8.13
CA LEU A 213 -14.92 -14.41 -9.20
C LEU A 213 -13.58 -14.61 -9.90
N LEU A 214 -12.54 -14.99 -9.15
CA LEU A 214 -11.19 -15.21 -9.70
C LEU A 214 -11.15 -16.33 -10.74
N LYS A 215 -12.10 -17.28 -10.73
CA LYS A 215 -12.17 -18.36 -11.73
C LYS A 215 -12.58 -17.89 -13.12
N ASN A 216 -13.06 -16.66 -13.25
CA ASN A 216 -13.41 -16.07 -14.53
C ASN A 216 -12.20 -15.48 -15.25
N TYR A 217 -11.06 -15.36 -14.57
CA TYR A 217 -9.85 -14.73 -15.06
C TYR A 217 -8.77 -15.77 -15.32
N ASP A 218 -8.01 -15.55 -16.39
CA ASP A 218 -6.85 -16.38 -16.75
C ASP A 218 -5.63 -15.99 -15.89
N THR A 219 -5.52 -14.72 -15.54
CA THR A 219 -4.42 -14.14 -14.76
C THR A 219 -4.93 -13.22 -13.66
N VAL A 220 -4.38 -13.36 -12.44
CA VAL A 220 -4.63 -12.44 -11.32
C VAL A 220 -3.37 -11.64 -11.02
N ILE A 221 -3.49 -10.32 -11.04
CA ILE A 221 -2.42 -9.37 -10.78
C ILE A 221 -2.63 -8.78 -9.39
N LEU A 222 -1.62 -8.95 -8.53
CA LEU A 222 -1.61 -8.43 -7.16
C LEU A 222 -0.77 -7.18 -7.08
N LEU A 223 -1.31 -6.21 -6.35
CA LEU A 223 -0.62 -4.99 -5.96
C LEU A 223 0.01 -5.18 -4.57
N HIS A 224 0.13 -4.12 -3.77
CA HIS A 224 0.54 -4.23 -2.36
C HIS A 224 -0.60 -4.73 -1.44
N ASN A 225 -1.18 -5.91 -1.75
CA ASN A 225 -2.22 -6.58 -0.95
C ASN A 225 -1.63 -7.21 0.33
N GLU A 226 -0.96 -6.41 1.15
CA GLU A 226 -0.30 -6.82 2.40
C GLU A 226 -1.27 -7.43 3.42
N TYR A 227 -2.45 -6.82 3.58
CA TYR A 227 -3.47 -7.23 4.54
C TYR A 227 -4.63 -7.90 3.84
N VAL A 228 -4.85 -9.18 4.12
CA VAL A 228 -5.93 -9.98 3.50
C VAL A 228 -6.61 -10.87 4.53
N THR A 229 -7.83 -11.31 4.25
CA THR A 229 -8.45 -12.35 5.08
C THR A 229 -7.86 -13.72 4.73
N LYS A 230 -8.05 -14.71 5.60
CA LYS A 230 -7.72 -16.10 5.27
C LYS A 230 -8.49 -16.64 4.06
N LYS A 231 -9.72 -16.16 3.84
CA LYS A 231 -10.58 -16.61 2.74
C LYS A 231 -10.07 -16.10 1.40
N GLU A 232 -9.75 -14.81 1.32
CA GLU A 232 -9.12 -14.22 0.14
C GLU A 232 -7.74 -14.82 -0.12
N PHE A 233 -6.89 -14.94 0.91
CA PHE A 233 -5.57 -15.58 0.79
C PHE A 233 -5.65 -16.95 0.12
N ASN A 234 -6.58 -17.81 0.58
CA ASN A 234 -6.74 -19.14 0.02
C ASN A 234 -7.21 -19.10 -1.45
N ALA A 235 -8.06 -18.13 -1.82
CA ALA A 235 -8.56 -18.00 -3.17
C ALA A 235 -7.47 -17.53 -4.15
N ILE A 236 -6.71 -16.51 -3.75
CA ILE A 236 -5.58 -15.98 -4.52
C ILE A 236 -4.50 -17.07 -4.69
N THR A 237 -4.02 -17.66 -3.59
CA THR A 237 -2.93 -18.65 -3.65
C THR A 237 -3.30 -19.96 -4.34
N SER A 238 -4.60 -20.25 -4.50
CA SER A 238 -5.07 -21.39 -5.29
C SER A 238 -5.22 -21.09 -6.79
N HIS A 239 -5.10 -19.83 -7.20
CA HIS A 239 -5.18 -19.44 -8.61
C HIS A 239 -3.94 -19.96 -9.38
N PRO A 240 -4.11 -20.49 -10.60
CA PRO A 240 -3.01 -21.12 -11.34
C PRO A 240 -1.98 -20.13 -11.90
N ASN A 241 -2.35 -18.87 -12.11
CA ASN A 241 -1.48 -17.84 -12.68
C ASN A 241 -1.59 -16.52 -11.91
N LEU A 242 -0.50 -16.13 -11.24
CA LEU A 242 -0.38 -14.92 -10.43
C LEU A 242 0.76 -14.04 -10.94
N ILE A 243 0.53 -12.74 -10.95
CA ILE A 243 1.58 -11.75 -11.13
C ILE A 243 1.61 -10.87 -9.89
N PHE A 244 2.70 -10.93 -9.12
CA PHE A 244 2.91 -10.01 -8.00
C PHE A 244 3.72 -8.81 -8.49
N LEU A 245 3.12 -7.62 -8.46
CA LEU A 245 3.79 -6.36 -8.80
C LEU A 245 4.49 -5.71 -7.60
N GLN A 246 4.22 -6.19 -6.38
CA GLN A 246 4.82 -5.69 -5.15
C GLN A 246 5.21 -6.85 -4.22
N PRO A 247 6.40 -6.80 -3.59
CA PRO A 247 6.74 -7.57 -2.39
C PRO A 247 5.78 -7.29 -1.24
N ASN A 248 5.88 -8.09 -0.18
CA ASN A 248 5.07 -7.93 1.05
C ASN A 248 3.54 -8.07 0.83
N ALA A 249 3.09 -8.49 -0.36
CA ALA A 249 1.71 -8.91 -0.58
C ALA A 249 1.42 -10.25 0.11
N LEU A 250 0.20 -10.40 0.64
CA LEU A 250 -0.28 -11.56 1.39
C LEU A 250 0.51 -11.83 2.69
N TYR A 251 0.91 -10.76 3.38
CA TYR A 251 1.76 -10.83 4.57
C TYR A 251 0.98 -11.01 5.87
N ALA A 252 -0.09 -10.24 6.08
CA ALA A 252 -0.79 -10.16 7.35
C ALA A 252 -2.27 -10.56 7.24
N GLU A 253 -2.74 -11.30 8.25
CA GLU A 253 -4.12 -11.76 8.35
C GLU A 253 -4.99 -10.75 9.09
N ILE A 254 -6.13 -10.42 8.50
CA ILE A 254 -7.16 -9.58 9.10
C ILE A 254 -8.52 -10.30 9.16
N ASP A 255 -9.38 -9.84 10.06
CA ASP A 255 -10.81 -10.13 10.06
C ASP A 255 -11.57 -8.91 9.54
N VAL A 256 -12.68 -9.14 8.84
CA VAL A 256 -13.42 -8.09 8.13
C VAL A 256 -14.92 -8.21 8.41
N ASN A 257 -15.51 -7.08 8.79
CA ASN A 257 -16.95 -6.91 8.88
C ASN A 257 -17.45 -6.11 7.68
N HIS A 258 -18.02 -6.81 6.69
CA HIS A 258 -18.53 -6.20 5.46
C HIS A 258 -19.73 -5.26 5.65
N GLU A 259 -20.51 -5.42 6.71
CA GLU A 259 -21.70 -4.58 6.98
C GLU A 259 -21.29 -3.21 7.52
N THR A 260 -20.34 -3.20 8.45
CA THR A 260 -19.81 -1.97 9.07
C THR A 260 -18.61 -1.40 8.33
N LYS A 261 -18.09 -2.13 7.33
CA LYS A 261 -16.91 -1.78 6.54
C LYS A 261 -15.69 -1.53 7.42
N THR A 262 -15.47 -2.43 8.37
CA THR A 262 -14.36 -2.38 9.32
C THR A 262 -13.49 -3.63 9.29
N MET A 263 -12.21 -3.48 9.62
CA MET A 263 -11.24 -4.57 9.68
C MET A 263 -10.42 -4.56 10.98
N THR A 264 -9.94 -5.73 11.38
CA THR A 264 -9.15 -5.94 12.60
C THR A 264 -7.93 -6.80 12.30
N LEU A 265 -6.76 -6.42 12.78
CA LEU A 265 -5.54 -7.22 12.65
C LEU A 265 -5.65 -8.50 13.50
N ILE A 266 -5.38 -9.65 12.88
CA ILE A 266 -5.42 -10.96 13.54
C ILE A 266 -4.00 -11.53 13.72
N ARG A 267 -3.15 -11.41 12.70
CA ARG A 267 -1.82 -12.04 12.71
C ARG A 267 -0.85 -11.37 11.72
N GLY A 268 0.42 -11.26 12.09
CA GLY A 268 1.49 -10.64 11.29
C GLY A 268 2.08 -9.41 11.97
N HIS A 269 3.25 -8.93 11.53
CA HIS A 269 3.96 -7.79 12.14
C HIS A 269 4.20 -7.96 13.65
N ASP A 270 4.57 -9.17 14.09
CA ASP A 270 4.73 -9.57 15.50
C ASP A 270 3.44 -9.54 16.34
N TYR A 271 2.27 -9.48 15.70
CA TYR A 271 0.97 -9.59 16.37
C TYR A 271 0.42 -11.04 16.35
N PRO A 272 -0.22 -11.50 17.45
CA PRO A 272 -0.44 -10.79 18.71
C PRO A 272 0.76 -10.85 19.66
N PRO A 273 0.94 -9.90 20.60
CA PRO A 273 2.13 -9.81 21.45
C PRO A 273 2.40 -11.04 22.34
N GLU A 274 1.37 -11.80 22.70
CA GLU A 274 1.48 -13.05 23.46
C GLU A 274 2.01 -14.23 22.64
N ASN A 275 1.91 -14.15 21.32
CA ASN A 275 2.38 -15.16 20.37
C ASN A 275 2.81 -14.46 19.07
N PRO A 276 3.94 -13.72 19.10
CA PRO A 276 4.35 -12.88 18.00
C PRO A 276 4.65 -13.71 16.77
N VAL A 277 4.13 -13.26 15.63
CA VAL A 277 4.36 -13.86 14.32
C VAL A 277 4.68 -12.75 13.33
N GLU A 278 5.81 -12.89 12.63
CA GLU A 278 6.22 -11.97 11.57
C GLU A 278 5.25 -12.07 10.36
N ASN A 279 5.22 -13.20 9.65
CA ASN A 279 4.27 -13.45 8.54
C ASN A 279 2.98 -14.15 9.01
N GLY A 280 1.83 -13.50 8.79
CA GLY A 280 0.50 -13.95 9.20
C GLY A 280 -0.01 -15.25 8.56
N PHE A 281 0.58 -15.70 7.45
CA PHE A 281 0.13 -16.90 6.73
C PHE A 281 1.18 -18.02 6.64
N ASP A 282 2.41 -17.77 7.10
CA ASP A 282 3.58 -18.61 6.88
C ASP A 282 3.77 -18.93 5.38
N TYR A 283 3.49 -17.94 4.51
CA TYR A 283 3.50 -18.15 3.06
C TYR A 283 4.93 -18.13 2.50
N GLU A 284 5.41 -19.28 2.04
CA GLU A 284 6.80 -19.48 1.59
C GLU A 284 7.23 -18.50 0.48
N ILE A 285 6.32 -18.12 -0.42
CA ILE A 285 6.63 -17.15 -1.49
C ILE A 285 6.81 -15.76 -0.90
N GLU A 286 5.91 -15.28 -0.04
CA GLU A 286 6.11 -13.98 0.62
C GLU A 286 7.44 -13.98 1.39
N GLN A 287 7.72 -15.01 2.20
CA GLN A 287 8.96 -15.08 2.99
C GLN A 287 10.24 -15.03 2.13
N LYS A 288 10.18 -15.58 0.91
CA LYS A 288 11.29 -15.54 -0.04
C LYS A 288 11.50 -14.13 -0.61
N PHE A 289 10.43 -13.36 -0.80
CA PHE A 289 10.47 -12.05 -1.44
C PHE A 289 10.40 -10.88 -0.45
N HIS A 290 10.20 -11.13 0.84
CA HIS A 290 10.00 -10.13 1.88
C HIS A 290 11.06 -9.02 1.85
N ASP A 291 12.34 -9.38 1.82
CA ASP A 291 13.46 -8.41 1.82
C ASP A 291 13.44 -7.44 0.62
N TYR A 292 12.74 -7.76 -0.47
CA TYR A 292 12.63 -6.88 -1.64
C TYR A 292 11.68 -5.69 -1.42
N GLU A 293 10.86 -5.69 -0.35
CA GLU A 293 9.99 -4.54 -0.02
C GLU A 293 10.80 -3.25 0.21
N TYR A 294 12.07 -3.40 0.61
CA TYR A 294 12.98 -2.29 0.87
C TYR A 294 13.77 -1.84 -0.37
N ASP A 295 13.69 -2.58 -1.50
CA ASP A 295 14.29 -2.14 -2.76
C ASP A 295 13.33 -1.22 -3.52
N ALA A 296 13.26 0.03 -3.06
CA ALA A 296 12.50 1.08 -3.71
C ALA A 296 13.25 1.73 -4.90
N GLU A 297 14.55 1.44 -5.05
CA GLU A 297 15.31 1.94 -6.18
C GLU A 297 14.97 1.13 -7.44
N CYS A 298 14.70 -0.17 -7.33
CA CYS A 298 14.39 -1.06 -8.46
C CYS A 298 15.43 -0.92 -9.59
N LEU A 299 16.73 -1.01 -9.28
CA LEU A 299 17.78 -0.88 -10.32
C LEU A 299 17.93 -2.15 -11.15
N GLU A 300 17.87 -3.31 -10.50
CA GLU A 300 18.06 -4.64 -11.10
C GLU A 300 16.75 -5.44 -11.01
N TRP A 301 15.64 -4.80 -11.37
CA TRP A 301 14.33 -5.42 -11.28
C TRP A 301 14.21 -6.59 -12.28
N GLU A 302 13.55 -7.66 -11.86
CA GLU A 302 13.16 -8.80 -12.68
C GLU A 302 11.88 -9.46 -12.14
N PHE A 303 11.14 -10.12 -13.03
CA PHE A 303 10.07 -11.03 -12.65
C PHE A 303 10.65 -12.43 -12.46
N ILE A 304 10.59 -12.93 -11.22
CA ILE A 304 11.12 -14.24 -10.85
C ILE A 304 9.99 -15.26 -10.86
N GLU A 305 10.18 -16.39 -11.54
CA GLU A 305 9.22 -17.50 -11.54
C GLU A 305 8.97 -18.04 -10.12
N ILE A 306 7.70 -18.31 -9.84
CA ILE A 306 7.19 -18.97 -8.64
C ILE A 306 6.25 -20.11 -9.05
N THR A 307 5.81 -20.92 -8.08
CA THR A 307 5.02 -22.14 -8.35
C THR A 307 3.76 -21.89 -9.19
N ASN A 308 3.11 -20.75 -9.00
CA ASN A 308 1.84 -20.38 -9.62
C ASN A 308 1.90 -19.01 -10.32
N GLY A 309 3.03 -18.67 -10.94
CA GLY A 309 3.18 -17.45 -11.75
C GLY A 309 4.54 -16.79 -11.60
N VAL A 310 4.56 -15.46 -11.47
CA VAL A 310 5.78 -14.65 -11.34
C VAL A 310 5.66 -13.61 -10.23
N HIS A 311 6.81 -13.16 -9.72
CA HIS A 311 6.87 -12.16 -8.66
C HIS A 311 7.98 -11.14 -8.93
N LEU A 312 7.65 -9.85 -8.87
CA LEU A 312 8.61 -8.76 -9.00
C LEU A 312 9.52 -8.70 -7.76
N ASN A 313 10.81 -8.48 -7.96
CA ASN A 313 11.81 -8.46 -6.89
C ASN A 313 12.16 -7.04 -6.38
N CYS A 314 11.22 -6.09 -6.41
CA CYS A 314 11.44 -4.73 -5.90
C CYS A 314 10.11 -3.98 -5.70
N TYR A 315 10.14 -2.80 -5.06
CA TYR A 315 8.97 -1.93 -4.86
C TYR A 315 8.93 -0.79 -5.91
N PRO A 316 8.08 -0.84 -6.95
CA PRO A 316 8.28 -0.06 -8.18
C PRO A 316 7.71 1.38 -8.15
N ASP A 317 6.84 1.72 -7.20
CA ASP A 317 6.04 2.95 -7.25
C ASP A 317 6.84 4.25 -7.04
N VAL A 318 8.14 4.21 -6.73
CA VAL A 318 8.97 5.43 -6.57
C VAL A 318 9.37 6.07 -7.90
N SER A 319 9.70 5.28 -8.92
CA SER A 319 10.21 5.78 -10.19
C SER A 319 9.22 5.54 -11.31
N VAL A 320 8.51 6.59 -11.72
CA VAL A 320 7.51 6.54 -12.79
C VAL A 320 8.02 5.86 -14.06
N GLN A 321 9.21 6.24 -14.52
CA GLN A 321 9.79 5.66 -15.73
C GLN A 321 10.05 4.15 -15.58
N LYS A 322 10.53 3.71 -14.41
CA LYS A 322 10.78 2.28 -14.16
C LYS A 322 9.48 1.52 -14.03
N LEU A 323 8.51 2.07 -13.31
CA LEU A 323 7.17 1.51 -13.20
C LEU A 323 6.57 1.29 -14.59
N LEU A 324 6.59 2.29 -15.47
CA LEU A 324 6.09 2.14 -16.85
C LEU A 324 6.82 1.01 -17.61
N ASN A 325 8.14 0.92 -17.50
CA ASN A 325 8.90 -0.18 -18.13
C ASN A 325 8.52 -1.56 -17.56
N ILE A 326 8.34 -1.66 -16.25
CA ILE A 326 7.90 -2.89 -15.57
C ILE A 326 6.51 -3.30 -16.05
N LEU A 327 5.57 -2.35 -16.18
CA LEU A 327 4.22 -2.62 -16.67
C LEU A 327 4.19 -3.01 -18.16
N VAL A 328 5.08 -2.45 -18.99
CA VAL A 328 5.27 -2.91 -20.37
C VAL A 328 5.72 -4.37 -20.38
N TYR A 329 6.70 -4.74 -19.54
CA TYR A 329 7.17 -6.12 -19.45
C TYR A 329 6.11 -7.06 -18.86
N MET A 330 5.36 -6.62 -17.85
CA MET A 330 4.26 -7.38 -17.26
C MET A 330 3.26 -7.83 -18.33
N LYS A 331 2.93 -6.95 -19.28
CA LYS A 331 2.05 -7.29 -20.41
C LYS A 331 2.62 -8.38 -21.32
N GLU A 332 3.94 -8.58 -21.34
CA GLU A 332 4.54 -9.70 -22.10
C GLU A 332 4.37 -11.06 -21.38
N LEU A 333 3.94 -11.04 -20.11
CA LEU A 333 3.69 -12.21 -19.26
C LEU A 333 2.20 -12.63 -19.24
N THR A 334 1.32 -11.72 -19.64
CA THR A 334 -0.11 -11.96 -19.89
C THR A 334 -0.35 -12.29 -21.36
#